data_AF-A0A1H4M073-F1
#
_entry.id   AF-A0A1H4M073-F1
#
_cell.length_a   1.000
_cell.length_b   1.000
_cell.length_c   1.000
_cell.angle_alpha   90.00
_cell.angle_beta   90.00
_cell.angle_gamma   90.00
#
_symmetry.space_group_name_H-M   'P 1'
#
loop_
_entity.id
_entity.type
_entity.pdbx_description
1 polymer ?
#
loop_
_entity_poly.entity_id
_entity_poly.type
_entity_poly.pdbx_seq_one_letter_code
_entity_poly.pdbx_strand_id
1 'polypeptide(L)'
;MAVMSPEARTTAAPVRPRPVLALVVALLCAVPYAIGLVLPYYVAGLQHRPAGETLYLHDLDALWPYDTALGGIVSVIAVLGIPLAPFVATAVAGWSAHGLWAGRHEANRREVALLVAAVVIALANLAWLATPLSNDLMVWFLD
;
A
#
# COMPACT_ATOMS: atom_id res chain seq x y z
N MET A 1 -12.57 31.41 -47.63
CA MET A 1 -12.87 30.05 -47.13
C MET A 1 -11.59 29.46 -46.60
N ALA A 2 -11.36 29.52 -45.30
CA ALA A 2 -10.20 28.91 -44.67
C ALA A 2 -10.47 27.41 -44.48
N VAL A 3 -9.61 26.58 -45.06
CA VAL A 3 -9.64 25.12 -44.92
C VAL A 3 -9.21 24.80 -43.48
N MET A 4 -10.12 24.26 -42.66
CA MET A 4 -9.79 23.72 -41.35
C MET A 4 -8.76 22.60 -41.53
N SER A 5 -7.56 22.82 -40.99
CA SER A 5 -6.52 21.80 -40.88
C SER A 5 -7.04 20.68 -39.98
N PRO A 6 -6.99 19.40 -40.38
CA PRO A 6 -7.40 18.30 -39.51
C PRO A 6 -6.39 18.21 -38.38
N GLU A 7 -6.78 18.73 -37.21
CA GLU A 7 -6.11 18.47 -35.96
C GLU A 7 -5.88 16.97 -35.83
N ALA A 8 -4.60 16.59 -35.75
CA ALA A 8 -4.17 15.26 -35.41
C ALA A 8 -4.77 14.90 -34.05
N ARG A 9 -5.96 14.29 -34.05
CA ARG A 9 -6.45 13.48 -32.93
C ARG A 9 -5.50 12.30 -32.82
N THR A 10 -4.41 12.47 -32.11
CA THR A 10 -3.67 11.38 -31.50
C THR A 10 -4.67 10.68 -30.59
N THR A 11 -5.35 9.67 -31.13
CA THR A 11 -6.21 8.76 -30.37
C THR A 11 -5.26 7.98 -29.48
N ALA A 12 -5.03 8.50 -28.26
CA ALA A 12 -4.30 7.77 -27.24
C ALA A 12 -4.98 6.40 -27.11
N ALA A 13 -4.26 5.33 -27.47
CA ALA A 13 -4.79 3.99 -27.38
C ALA A 13 -5.28 3.75 -25.94
N PRO A 14 -6.45 3.14 -25.74
CA PRO A 14 -6.98 2.90 -24.39
C PRO A 14 -5.95 2.09 -23.59
N VAL A 15 -5.49 2.65 -22.47
CA VAL A 15 -4.54 1.99 -21.59
C VAL A 15 -5.22 0.76 -21.00
N ARG A 16 -4.85 -0.43 -21.48
CA ARG A 16 -5.38 -1.68 -20.92
C ARG A 16 -4.84 -1.87 -19.50
N PRO A 17 -5.70 -2.17 -18.51
CA PRO A 17 -5.26 -2.45 -17.15
C PRO A 17 -4.35 -3.68 -17.16
N ARG A 18 -3.19 -3.60 -16.49
CA ARG A 18 -2.26 -4.72 -16.29
C ARG A 18 -2.58 -5.40 -14.96
N PRO A 19 -3.37 -6.50 -14.94
CA PRO A 19 -3.95 -7.04 -13.71
C PRO A 19 -2.90 -7.56 -12.72
N VAL A 20 -1.82 -8.17 -13.24
CA VAL A 20 -0.70 -8.64 -12.43
C VAL A 20 0.03 -7.48 -11.77
N LEU A 21 0.25 -6.39 -12.50
CA LEU A 21 0.90 -5.20 -11.95
C LEU A 21 0.06 -4.59 -10.83
N ALA A 22 -1.25 -4.47 -11.03
CA ALA A 22 -2.16 -3.96 -9.99
C ALA A 22 -2.09 -4.80 -8.72
N LEU A 23 -2.11 -6.13 -8.84
CA LEU A 23 -1.99 -7.03 -7.69
C LEU A 23 -0.65 -6.88 -6.97
N VAL A 24 0.46 -6.86 -7.72
CA VAL A 24 1.80 -6.70 -7.15
C VAL A 24 1.92 -5.37 -6.40
N VAL A 25 1.45 -4.27 -6.99
CA VAL A 25 1.51 -2.96 -6.33
C VAL A 25 0.63 -2.94 -5.07
N ALA A 26 -0.57 -3.52 -5.11
CA ALA A 26 -1.43 -3.64 -3.93
C ALA A 26 -0.75 -4.41 -2.78
N LEU A 27 -0.05 -5.50 -3.09
CA LEU A 27 0.73 -6.26 -2.11
C LEU A 27 1.91 -5.45 -1.57
N LEU A 28 2.61 -4.72 -2.44
CA LEU A 28 3.73 -3.86 -2.04
C LEU A 28 3.32 -2.74 -1.10
N CYS A 29 2.07 -2.25 -1.16
CA CYS A 29 1.57 -1.27 -0.19
C CYS A 29 1.55 -1.80 1.25
N ALA A 30 1.48 -3.11 1.46
CA ALA A 30 1.50 -3.71 2.80
C ALA A 30 2.92 -3.81 3.37
N VAL A 31 3.95 -3.75 2.53
CA VAL A 31 5.34 -3.97 2.92
C VAL A 31 5.84 -2.94 3.95
N PRO A 32 5.61 -1.62 3.78
CA PRO A 32 6.01 -0.64 4.77
C PRO A 32 5.35 -0.85 6.13
N TYR A 33 4.08 -1.26 6.18
CA TYR A 33 3.40 -1.54 7.45
C TYR A 33 3.92 -2.82 8.10
N ALA A 34 4.08 -3.88 7.31
CA ALA A 34 4.55 -5.17 7.80
C ALA A 34 5.98 -5.05 8.36
N ILE A 35 6.88 -4.44 7.59
CA ILE A 35 8.31 -4.35 7.92
C ILE A 35 8.55 -3.20 8.89
N GLY A 36 7.95 -2.03 8.69
CA GLY A 36 8.23 -0.85 9.53
C GLY A 36 7.53 -0.83 10.87
N LEU A 37 6.40 -1.54 11.03
CA LEU A 37 5.56 -1.44 12.22
C LEU A 37 5.29 -2.80 12.87
N VAL A 38 4.66 -3.70 12.10
CA VAL A 38 4.14 -4.96 12.65
C VAL A 38 5.26 -5.90 13.07
N LEU A 39 6.29 -6.05 12.24
CA LEU A 39 7.42 -6.91 12.54
C LEU A 39 8.22 -6.42 13.77
N PRO A 40 8.62 -5.14 13.88
CA PRO A 40 9.27 -4.64 15.09
C PRO A 40 8.38 -4.80 16.33
N TYR A 41 7.06 -4.58 16.20
CA TYR A 41 6.11 -4.82 17.29
C TYR A 41 6.17 -6.24 17.85
N TYR A 42 6.17 -7.25 16.98
CA TYR A 42 6.25 -8.65 17.40
C TYR A 42 7.63 -9.08 17.89
N VAL A 43 8.70 -8.58 17.26
CA VAL A 43 10.09 -8.90 17.62
C VAL A 43 10.44 -8.31 18.99
N ALA A 44 9.96 -7.10 19.29
CA ALA A 44 10.13 -6.47 20.60
C ALA A 44 9.21 -7.07 21.69
N GLY A 45 8.35 -8.03 21.34
CA GLY A 45 7.48 -8.71 22.31
C GLY A 45 6.34 -7.86 22.86
N LEU A 46 6.04 -6.73 22.22
CA LEU A 46 5.06 -5.74 22.70
C LEU A 46 3.62 -6.29 22.75
N GLN A 47 3.33 -7.34 22.00
CA GLN A 47 2.06 -8.09 22.05
C GLN A 47 1.77 -8.74 23.41
N HIS A 48 2.77 -8.90 24.27
CA HIS A 48 2.58 -9.49 25.60
C HIS A 48 2.37 -8.44 26.69
N ARG A 49 2.44 -7.14 26.36
CA ARG A 49 2.23 -6.08 27.35
C ARG A 49 0.76 -5.96 27.74
N PRO A 50 0.46 -5.59 29.00
CA PRO A 50 -0.90 -5.32 29.44
C PRO A 50 -1.53 -4.20 28.60
N ALA A 51 -2.81 -4.34 28.27
CA ALA A 51 -3.55 -3.31 27.55
C ALA A 51 -3.59 -2.01 28.37
N GLY A 52 -3.13 -0.88 27.78
CA GLY A 52 -3.15 0.44 28.40
C GLY A 52 -1.79 1.00 28.83
N GLU A 53 -0.70 0.25 28.70
CA GLU A 53 0.65 0.80 28.84
C GLU A 53 1.07 1.52 27.56
N THR A 54 1.53 2.76 27.69
CA THR A 54 2.07 3.57 26.58
C THR A 54 3.36 2.96 26.05
N LEU A 55 3.44 2.82 24.73
CA LEU A 55 4.64 2.38 24.02
C LEU A 55 5.65 3.53 23.98
N TYR A 56 6.77 3.41 24.69
CA TYR A 56 7.85 4.41 24.67
C TYR A 56 8.95 4.05 23.69
N LEU A 57 9.51 5.08 23.02
CA LEU A 57 10.58 4.96 22.01
C LEU A 57 11.82 4.20 22.50
N HIS A 58 12.21 4.40 23.76
CA HIS A 58 13.45 3.85 24.33
C HIS A 58 13.47 2.31 24.41
N ASP A 59 12.32 1.64 24.30
CA ASP A 59 12.24 0.18 24.36
C ASP A 59 12.67 -0.51 23.04
N LEU A 60 12.92 0.24 21.97
CA LEU A 60 13.08 -0.32 20.61
C LEU A 60 14.38 -0.02 19.88
N ASP A 61 15.15 1.01 20.29
CA ASP A 61 16.44 1.30 19.66
C ASP A 61 17.36 0.07 19.63
N ALA A 62 17.23 -0.83 20.61
CA ALA A 62 18.12 -1.97 20.78
C ALA A 62 17.79 -3.23 19.94
N LEU A 63 16.63 -3.34 19.26
CA LEU A 63 16.15 -4.70 18.92
C LEU A 63 15.67 -5.02 17.50
N TRP A 64 15.33 -4.09 16.60
CA TRP A 64 15.05 -4.48 15.20
C TRP A 64 14.94 -3.34 14.19
N PRO A 65 15.63 -3.39 13.02
CA PRO A 65 16.98 -3.83 12.76
C PRO A 65 17.93 -2.60 12.76
N TYR A 66 17.61 -1.59 13.58
CA TYR A 66 18.18 -0.24 13.49
C TYR A 66 19.67 -0.18 13.85
N ASP A 67 20.16 -1.09 14.69
CA ASP A 67 21.59 -1.25 15.01
C ASP A 67 22.41 -1.95 13.91
N THR A 68 21.81 -2.30 12.77
CA THR A 68 22.47 -3.01 11.67
C THR A 68 22.50 -2.18 10.38
N ALA A 69 23.33 -2.57 9.42
CA ALA A 69 23.34 -1.97 8.08
C ALA A 69 21.97 -2.07 7.35
N LEU A 70 21.11 -3.01 7.74
CA LEU A 70 19.74 -3.14 7.21
C LEU A 70 18.79 -2.09 7.80
N GLY A 71 19.11 -1.54 8.98
CA GLY A 71 18.33 -0.52 9.67
C GLY A 71 18.05 0.68 8.78
N GLY A 72 19.08 1.22 8.12
CA GLY A 72 18.91 2.37 7.23
C GLY A 72 17.96 2.12 6.06
N ILE A 73 17.98 0.92 5.47
CA ILE A 73 17.07 0.56 4.36
C ILE A 73 15.64 0.44 4.89
N VAL A 74 15.46 -0.21 6.03
CA VAL A 74 14.15 -0.38 6.67
C VAL A 74 13.56 0.97 7.08
N SER A 75 14.38 1.88 7.64
CA SER A 75 13.96 3.25 7.96
C SER A 75 13.50 4.00 6.73
N VAL A 76 14.23 3.93 5.60
CA VAL A 76 13.81 4.59 4.34
C VAL A 76 12.49 4.02 3.82
N ILE A 77 12.33 2.70 3.84
CA ILE A 77 11.09 2.03 3.44
C ILE A 77 9.93 2.44 4.35
N ALA A 78 10.14 2.54 5.66
CA ALA A 78 9.11 2.94 6.61
C ALA A 78 8.75 4.42 6.45
N VAL A 79 9.73 5.32 6.52
CA VAL A 79 9.54 6.79 6.48
C VAL A 79 8.86 7.24 5.20
N LEU A 80 9.25 6.69 4.04
CA LEU A 80 8.61 7.04 2.77
C LEU A 80 7.37 6.19 2.51
N GLY A 81 7.44 4.90 2.80
CA GLY A 81 6.42 3.94 2.41
C GLY A 81 5.15 4.03 3.24
N ILE A 82 5.23 4.23 4.56
CA ILE A 82 4.06 4.35 5.44
C ILE A 82 3.12 5.48 4.99
N PRO A 83 3.59 6.73 4.77
CA PRO A 83 2.71 7.80 4.32
C PRO A 83 2.30 7.68 2.84
N LEU A 84 3.10 7.04 1.97
CA LEU A 84 2.76 6.88 0.55
C LEU A 84 1.80 5.72 0.28
N ALA A 85 1.90 4.63 1.05
CA ALA A 85 1.10 3.42 0.89
C ALA A 85 -0.42 3.65 0.81
N PRO A 86 -1.08 4.52 1.62
CA PRO A 86 -2.52 4.71 1.50
C PRO A 86 -2.92 5.41 0.18
N PHE A 87 -2.09 6.34 -0.30
CA PHE A 87 -2.34 7.00 -1.59
C PHE A 87 -2.17 6.03 -2.75
N VAL A 88 -1.10 5.23 -2.74
CA VAL A 88 -0.86 4.21 -3.76
C VAL A 88 -1.95 3.14 -3.73
N ALA A 89 -2.35 2.68 -2.54
CA ALA A 89 -3.45 1.73 -2.39
C ALA A 89 -4.78 2.30 -2.96
N THR A 90 -5.10 3.56 -2.66
CA THR A 90 -6.29 4.24 -3.20
C THR A 90 -6.24 4.31 -4.73
N ALA A 91 -5.09 4.69 -5.30
CA ALA A 91 -4.90 4.75 -6.75
C ALA A 91 -5.04 3.37 -7.41
N VAL A 92 -4.47 2.32 -6.81
CA VAL A 92 -4.57 0.94 -7.31
C VAL A 92 -6.00 0.42 -7.22
N ALA A 93 -6.71 0.70 -6.12
CA ALA A 93 -8.12 0.33 -5.97
C ALA A 93 -8.98 1.01 -7.05
N GLY A 94 -8.81 2.33 -7.24
CA GLY A 94 -9.52 3.09 -8.27
C GLY A 94 -9.21 2.61 -9.68
N TRP A 95 -7.93 2.42 -10.00
CA TRP A 95 -7.49 1.92 -11.31
C TRP A 95 -8.03 0.52 -11.61
N SER A 96 -8.01 -0.36 -10.62
CA SER A 96 -8.47 -1.75 -10.78
C SER A 96 -9.99 -1.82 -10.89
N ALA A 97 -10.72 -1.04 -10.11
CA ALA A 97 -12.18 -0.92 -10.20
C ALA A 97 -12.61 -0.35 -11.56
N HIS A 98 -11.93 0.69 -12.05
CA HIS A 98 -12.15 1.23 -13.39
C HIS A 98 -11.86 0.18 -14.47
N GLY A 99 -10.77 -0.59 -14.34
CA GLY A 99 -10.44 -1.69 -15.24
C GLY A 99 -11.52 -2.78 -15.29
N LEU A 100 -12.07 -3.16 -14.14
CA LEU A 100 -13.20 -4.09 -14.04
C LEU A 100 -14.46 -3.54 -14.72
N TRP A 101 -14.76 -2.25 -14.51
CA TRP A 101 -15.94 -1.61 -15.11
C TRP A 101 -15.82 -1.50 -16.64
N ALA A 102 -14.68 -1.03 -17.13
CA ALA A 102 -14.42 -0.85 -18.56
C ALA A 102 -14.32 -2.20 -19.31
N GLY A 103 -13.74 -3.22 -18.68
CA GLY A 103 -13.55 -4.55 -19.27
C GLY A 103 -14.69 -5.53 -19.04
N ARG A 104 -15.80 -5.12 -18.43
CA ARG A 104 -16.85 -6.05 -17.92
C ARG A 104 -17.46 -7.00 -18.96
N HIS A 105 -17.39 -6.66 -20.24
CA HIS A 105 -17.98 -7.46 -21.33
C HIS A 105 -16.96 -8.35 -22.06
N GLU A 106 -15.65 -8.07 -21.93
CA GLU A 106 -14.60 -8.73 -22.73
C GLU A 106 -13.49 -9.36 -21.86
N ALA A 107 -13.51 -9.14 -20.54
CA ALA A 107 -12.43 -9.57 -19.65
C ALA A 107 -12.45 -11.08 -19.40
N ASN A 108 -11.26 -11.67 -19.43
CA ASN A 108 -11.06 -13.07 -19.04
C ASN A 108 -11.28 -13.23 -17.52
N ARG A 109 -11.90 -14.34 -17.08
CA ARG A 109 -12.16 -14.62 -15.65
C ARG A 109 -10.92 -14.47 -14.77
N ARG A 110 -9.75 -14.87 -15.29
CA ARG A 110 -8.47 -14.72 -14.58
C ARG A 110 -8.09 -13.26 -14.33
N GLU A 111 -8.30 -12.40 -15.32
CA GLU A 111 -7.98 -10.97 -15.21
C GLU A 111 -8.91 -10.29 -14.21
N VAL A 112 -10.21 -10.64 -14.26
CA VAL A 112 -11.21 -10.20 -13.29
C VAL A 112 -10.79 -10.60 -11.87
N ALA A 113 -10.43 -11.86 -11.66
CA ALA A 113 -10.01 -12.35 -10.34
C ALA A 113 -8.79 -11.60 -9.80
N LEU A 114 -7.79 -11.33 -10.64
CA LEU A 114 -6.59 -10.59 -10.26
C LEU A 114 -6.90 -9.12 -9.91
N LEU A 115 -7.75 -8.45 -10.70
CA LEU A 115 -8.15 -7.07 -10.41
C LEU A 115 -8.99 -6.98 -9.14
N VAL A 116 -9.92 -7.93 -8.93
CA VAL A 116 -10.71 -8.00 -7.69
C VAL A 116 -9.79 -8.23 -6.49
N ALA A 117 -8.82 -9.15 -6.58
CA ALA A 117 -7.84 -9.37 -5.53
C ALA A 117 -7.04 -8.10 -5.23
N ALA A 118 -6.60 -7.36 -6.27
CA ALA A 118 -5.90 -6.09 -6.10
C ALA A 118 -6.75 -5.04 -5.37
N VAL A 119 -8.04 -4.91 -5.73
CA VAL A 119 -8.98 -4.02 -5.03
C VAL A 119 -9.14 -4.43 -3.57
N VAL A 120 -9.41 -5.71 -3.30
CA VAL A 120 -9.62 -6.22 -1.94
C VAL A 120 -8.38 -5.98 -1.07
N ILE A 121 -7.19 -6.27 -1.58
CA ILE A 121 -5.94 -6.06 -0.84
C ILE A 121 -5.68 -4.57 -0.60
N ALA A 122 -5.89 -3.72 -1.60
CA ALA A 122 -5.72 -2.28 -1.45
C ALA A 122 -6.69 -1.70 -0.40
N LEU A 123 -7.96 -2.13 -0.43
CA LEU A 123 -8.95 -1.75 0.58
C LEU A 123 -8.63 -2.32 1.96
N ALA A 124 -8.10 -3.54 2.05
CA ALA A 124 -7.67 -4.13 3.31
C ALA A 124 -6.52 -3.33 3.95
N ASN A 125 -5.57 -2.83 3.16
CA ASN A 125 -4.52 -1.92 3.65
C ASN A 125 -5.12 -0.64 4.24
N LEU A 126 -6.09 -0.03 3.56
CA LEU A 126 -6.77 1.17 4.07
C LEU A 126 -7.61 0.87 5.32
N ALA A 127 -8.30 -0.26 5.34
CA ALA A 127 -9.10 -0.67 6.48
C ALA A 127 -8.24 -0.98 7.71
N TRP A 128 -7.03 -1.52 7.51
CA TRP A 128 -6.08 -1.76 8.60
C TRP A 128 -5.70 -0.46 9.32
N LEU A 129 -5.53 0.64 8.59
CA LEU A 129 -5.23 1.96 9.17
C LEU A 129 -6.33 2.48 10.11
N ALA A 130 -7.56 2.00 9.96
CA ALA A 130 -8.68 2.34 10.84
C ALA A 130 -8.75 1.47 12.10
N THR A 131 -7.83 0.51 12.28
CA THR A 131 -7.80 -0.34 13.47
C THR A 131 -7.12 0.37 14.65
N PRO A 132 -7.53 0.09 15.90
CA PRO A 132 -6.86 0.63 17.08
C PRO A 132 -5.37 0.28 17.12
N LEU A 133 -5.02 -0.95 16.75
CA LEU A 133 -3.62 -1.40 16.69
C LEU A 133 -2.79 -0.56 15.72
N SER A 134 -3.32 -0.27 14.53
CA SER A 134 -2.60 0.59 13.59
C SER A 134 -2.38 1.99 14.15
N ASN A 135 -3.37 2.54 14.86
CA ASN A 135 -3.24 3.86 15.48
C ASN A 135 -2.14 3.87 16.54
N ASP A 136 -2.13 2.87 17.43
CA ASP A 136 -1.12 2.75 18.48
C ASP A 136 0.29 2.60 17.88
N LEU A 137 0.43 1.78 16.83
CA LEU A 137 1.70 1.62 16.11
C LEU A 137 2.13 2.90 15.38
N MET A 138 1.19 3.71 14.89
CA MET A 138 1.54 4.95 14.18
C MET A 138 1.96 6.05 15.13
N VAL A 139 1.26 6.18 16.27
CA VAL A 139 1.68 7.07 17.35
C VAL A 139 3.08 6.68 17.82
N TRP A 140 3.29 5.38 18.05
CA TRP A 140 4.59 4.84 18.43
C TRP A 140 5.70 5.11 17.39
N PHE A 141 5.41 5.05 16.08
CA PHE A 141 6.38 5.31 15.02
C PHE A 141 6.73 6.81 14.85
N LEU A 142 5.83 7.70 15.26
CA LEU A 142 5.97 9.15 15.09
C LEU A 142 6.56 9.86 16.32
N ASP A 143 6.44 9.25 17.51
CA ASP A 143 7.13 9.66 18.74
C ASP A 143 8.64 9.40 18.64
#